data_AF-A0AAV8ZMR1-F1
#
_entry.id   AF-A0AAV8ZMR1-F1
#
_cell.length_a   1.000
_cell.length_b   1.000
_cell.length_c   1.000
_cell.angle_alpha   90.00
_cell.angle_beta   90.00
_cell.angle_gamma   90.00
#
_symmetry.space_group_name_H-M   'P 1'
#
loop_
_entity.id
_entity.type
_entity.pdbx_description
1 polymer ?
#
loop_
_entity_poly.entity_id
_entity_poly.type
_entity_poly.pdbx_seq_one_letter_code
_entity_poly.pdbx_strand_id
1 'polypeptide(L)'
;MGAYCTWRDGSKIGTWQSDTSTDISTLNCNCARDYKMYNHIMECDGSGNYRTLQTTVMNRTTIFYCVDSDGFSKSDVSTTRIDDCSLYY
;
A
#
# COMPACT_ATOMS: atom_id res chain seq x y z
N MET A 1 -7.08 4.53 -20.41
CA MET A 1 -5.92 5.39 -20.08
C MET A 1 -5.77 5.35 -18.57
N GLY A 2 -4.62 4.94 -18.05
CA GLY A 2 -4.32 4.91 -16.62
C GLY A 2 -3.40 6.05 -16.21
N ALA A 3 -3.40 6.42 -14.94
CA ALA A 3 -2.45 7.35 -14.34
C ALA A 3 -1.23 6.58 -13.80
N TYR A 4 -0.05 7.19 -13.91
CA TYR A 4 1.21 6.65 -13.41
C TYR A 4 1.65 7.41 -12.17
N CYS A 5 2.30 6.72 -11.23
CA CYS A 5 2.97 7.39 -10.14
C CYS A 5 4.26 8.06 -10.64
N THR A 6 4.37 9.36 -10.39
CA THR A 6 5.55 10.16 -10.72
C THR A 6 6.14 10.78 -9.46
N TRP A 7 7.43 11.06 -9.49
CA TRP A 7 8.09 11.84 -8.46
C TRP A 7 7.86 13.34 -8.68
N ARG A 8 8.34 14.18 -7.75
CA ARG A 8 8.15 15.64 -7.81
C ARG A 8 8.78 16.30 -9.04
N ASP A 9 9.77 15.66 -9.64
CA ASP A 9 10.42 16.08 -10.89
C ASP A 9 9.70 15.57 -12.16
N GLY A 10 8.56 14.88 -12.00
CA GLY A 10 7.81 14.28 -13.10
C GLY A 10 8.37 12.94 -13.60
N SER A 11 9.50 12.46 -13.06
CA SER A 11 10.02 11.14 -13.42
C SER A 11 9.08 10.03 -12.95
N LYS A 12 8.89 9.00 -13.77
CA LYS A 12 8.08 7.83 -13.38
C LYS A 12 8.74 7.09 -12.21
N ILE A 13 7.91 6.67 -11.26
CA ILE A 13 8.33 5.78 -10.18
C ILE A 13 7.98 4.36 -10.63
N GLY A 14 8.98 3.60 -11.08
CA GLY A 14 8.82 2.20 -11.46
C GLY A 14 7.67 1.95 -12.45
N THR A 15 6.95 0.85 -12.26
CA THR A 15 5.81 0.41 -13.08
C THR A 15 4.46 0.66 -12.40
N TRP A 16 4.42 1.47 -11.35
CA TRP A 16 3.20 1.73 -10.58
C TRP A 16 2.18 2.53 -11.40
N GLN A 17 1.02 1.94 -11.69
CA GLN A 17 -0.02 2.53 -12.54
C GLN A 17 -1.42 2.07 -12.12
N SER A 18 -2.42 2.92 -12.30
CA SER A 18 -3.82 2.53 -12.13
C SER A 18 -4.26 1.59 -13.27
N ASP A 19 -4.89 0.45 -12.94
CA ASP A 19 -5.35 -0.51 -13.95
C ASP A 19 -6.75 -0.16 -14.50
N THR A 20 -7.58 0.58 -13.75
CA THR A 20 -8.93 1.02 -14.19
C THR A 20 -9.24 2.49 -13.86
N SER A 21 -10.30 3.05 -14.44
CA SER A 21 -10.77 4.41 -14.12
C SER A 21 -11.25 4.55 -12.66
N THR A 22 -11.71 3.45 -12.05
CA THR A 22 -12.15 3.41 -10.65
C THR A 22 -10.96 3.58 -9.70
N ASP A 23 -9.82 2.96 -10.03
CA ASP A 23 -8.57 3.09 -9.28
C ASP A 23 -8.00 4.51 -9.30
N ILE A 24 -8.28 5.30 -10.35
CA ILE A 24 -7.79 6.68 -10.44
C ILE A 24 -8.37 7.54 -9.32
N SER A 25 -9.63 7.32 -8.93
CA SER A 25 -10.28 8.13 -7.88
C SER A 25 -9.70 7.93 -6.49
N THR A 26 -9.06 6.78 -6.24
CA THR A 26 -8.43 6.41 -4.97
C THR A 26 -6.91 6.39 -5.06
N LEU A 27 -6.33 6.73 -6.21
CA LEU A 27 -4.89 6.74 -6.45
C LEU A 27 -4.20 7.85 -5.63
N ASN A 28 -3.23 7.46 -4.79
CA ASN A 28 -2.43 8.38 -4.00
C ASN A 28 -0.91 8.20 -4.16
N CYS A 29 -0.46 7.05 -4.68
CA CYS A 29 0.95 6.74 -4.93
C CYS A 29 1.86 6.76 -3.68
N ASN A 30 1.30 6.73 -2.48
CA ASN A 30 2.05 6.86 -1.23
C ASN A 30 3.05 5.70 -1.06
N CYS A 31 2.62 4.45 -1.29
CA CYS A 31 3.49 3.29 -1.16
C CYS A 31 4.61 3.30 -2.20
N ALA A 32 4.32 3.67 -3.45
CA ALA A 32 5.33 3.84 -4.50
C ALA A 32 6.38 4.91 -4.14
N ARG A 33 5.93 6.04 -3.58
CA ARG A 33 6.80 7.14 -3.15
C ARG A 33 7.74 6.69 -2.03
N ASP A 34 7.20 6.00 -1.04
CA ASP A 34 7.95 5.54 0.12
C ASP A 34 8.89 4.39 -0.25
N TYR A 35 8.50 3.53 -1.19
CA TYR A 35 9.39 2.55 -1.80
C TYR A 35 10.59 3.24 -2.48
N LYS A 36 10.38 4.29 -3.28
CA LYS A 36 11.47 5.05 -3.93
C LYS A 36 12.39 5.75 -2.93
N MET A 37 11.83 6.35 -1.88
CA MET A 37 12.59 7.17 -0.92
C MET A 37 13.34 6.33 0.11
N TYR A 38 12.69 5.29 0.65
CA TYR A 38 13.16 4.56 1.82
C TYR A 38 13.48 3.09 1.52
N ASN A 39 13.27 2.63 0.29
CA ASN A 39 13.33 1.21 -0.07
C ASN A 39 12.45 0.36 0.85
N HIS A 40 11.28 0.92 1.20
CA HIS A 40 10.42 0.41 2.25
C HIS A 40 9.71 -0.89 1.84
N ILE A 41 9.56 -1.82 2.79
CA ILE A 41 9.13 -3.21 2.56
C ILE A 41 7.71 -3.43 3.12
N MET A 42 6.81 -2.49 2.88
CA MET A 42 5.36 -2.74 3.05
C MET A 42 4.76 -3.20 1.73
N GLU A 43 3.67 -3.94 1.82
CA GLU A 43 2.95 -4.42 0.66
C GLU A 43 2.23 -3.26 -0.05
N CYS A 44 2.58 -3.05 -1.32
CA CYS A 44 1.91 -2.09 -2.19
C CYS A 44 0.99 -2.83 -3.16
N ASP A 45 -0.09 -2.17 -3.57
CA ASP A 45 -0.82 -2.54 -4.78
C ASP A 45 -0.07 -2.09 -6.04
N GLY A 46 -0.41 -2.70 -7.19
CA GLY A 46 0.18 -2.34 -8.50
C GLY A 46 -0.03 -0.87 -8.89
N SER A 47 -1.02 -0.21 -8.29
CA SER A 47 -1.27 1.22 -8.42
C SER A 47 -0.29 2.11 -7.66
N GLY A 48 0.52 1.56 -6.76
CA GLY A 48 1.42 2.31 -5.89
C GLY A 48 0.77 2.84 -4.61
N ASN A 49 -0.48 2.46 -4.34
CA ASN A 49 -1.12 2.65 -3.04
C ASN A 49 -0.69 1.55 -2.04
N TYR A 50 -0.85 1.80 -0.75
CA TYR A 50 -0.69 0.75 0.25
C TYR A 50 -1.82 -0.27 0.14
N ARG A 51 -1.49 -1.57 0.25
CA ARG A 51 -2.52 -2.56 0.58
C ARG A 51 -3.02 -2.31 1.99
N THR A 52 -4.33 -2.26 2.16
CA THR A 52 -4.92 -2.03 3.48
C THR A 52 -4.59 -3.16 4.45
N LEU A 53 -4.53 -4.40 3.99
CA LEU A 53 -4.02 -5.54 4.76
C LEU A 53 -2.52 -5.70 4.53
N GLN A 54 -1.74 -5.62 5.59
CA GLN A 54 -0.31 -5.87 5.59
C GLN A 54 0.00 -7.22 6.23
N THR A 55 1.03 -7.89 5.70
CA THR A 55 1.52 -9.16 6.23
C THR A 55 3.01 -9.06 6.50
N THR A 56 3.45 -9.55 7.67
CA THR A 56 4.88 -9.67 7.99
C THR A 56 5.17 -10.96 8.76
N VAL A 57 6.43 -11.34 8.88
CA VAL A 57 6.84 -12.51 9.66
C VAL A 57 7.63 -12.05 10.87
N MET A 58 7.08 -12.29 12.07
CA MET A 58 7.78 -12.06 13.34
C MET A 58 7.95 -13.39 14.06
N ASN A 59 9.18 -13.72 14.46
CA ASN A 59 9.50 -14.97 15.16
C ASN A 59 8.93 -16.23 14.46
N ARG A 60 9.07 -16.32 13.13
CA ARG A 60 8.53 -17.40 12.28
C ARG A 60 7.00 -17.53 12.28
N THR A 61 6.29 -16.53 12.79
CA THR A 61 4.83 -16.46 12.78
C THR A 61 4.42 -15.37 11.80
N THR A 62 3.49 -15.70 10.91
CA THR A 62 2.86 -14.71 10.04
C THR A 62 1.93 -13.83 10.87
N ILE A 63 2.08 -12.52 10.72
CA ILE A 63 1.31 -11.51 11.42
C ILE A 63 0.62 -10.63 10.40
N PHE A 64 -0.64 -10.31 10.68
CA PHE A 64 -1.51 -9.47 9.89
C PHE A 64 -1.87 -8.21 10.67
N TYR A 65 -1.94 -7.07 9.98
CA TYR A 65 -2.41 -5.81 10.52
C TYR A 65 -2.99 -4.95 9.41
N CYS A 66 -3.91 -4.05 9.75
CA CYS A 66 -4.50 -3.11 8.80
C CYS A 66 -3.80 -1.75 8.87
N VAL A 67 -3.57 -1.12 7.72
CA VAL A 67 -3.02 0.23 7.61
C VAL A 67 -3.97 1.17 6.88
N ASP A 68 -3.83 2.48 7.12
CA ASP A 68 -4.53 3.52 6.37
C ASP A 68 -3.88 3.82 5.00
N SER A 69 -4.41 4.82 4.28
CA SER A 69 -3.91 5.23 2.97
C SER A 69 -2.50 5.81 2.96
N ASP A 70 -1.99 6.21 4.11
CA ASP A 70 -0.63 6.72 4.31
C ASP A 70 0.31 5.65 4.90
N GLY A 71 -0.20 4.46 5.19
CA GLY A 71 0.58 3.32 5.69
C GLY A 71 0.70 3.25 7.21
N PHE A 72 -0.09 4.01 7.97
CA PHE A 72 -0.11 3.93 9.43
C PHE A 72 -1.02 2.82 9.92
N SER A 73 -0.59 2.07 10.96
CA SER A 73 -1.38 0.98 11.54
C SER A 73 -2.69 1.49 12.14
N LYS A 74 -3.78 0.80 11.83
CA LYS A 74 -5.14 1.09 12.34
C LYS A 74 -5.74 -0.05 13.15
N SER A 75 -5.12 -1.22 13.12
CA SER A 75 -5.47 -2.36 13.96
C SER A 75 -4.29 -2.75 14.85
N ASP A 76 -4.60 -3.57 15.86
CA ASP A 76 -3.59 -4.39 16.51
C ASP A 76 -3.10 -5.50 15.55
N VAL A 77 -1.96 -6.09 15.91
CA VAL A 77 -1.39 -7.25 15.21
C VAL A 77 -2.17 -8.52 15.52
N SER A 78 -2.39 -9.36 14.50
CA SER A 78 -3.07 -10.65 14.63
C SER A 78 -2.29 -11.78 13.97
N THR A 79 -2.34 -12.98 14.54
CA THR A 79 -1.78 -14.20 13.94
C THR A 79 -2.78 -14.91 13.02
N THR A 80 -4.04 -14.48 13.02
CA THR A 80 -5.06 -14.91 12.07
C THR A 80 -5.26 -13.84 11.02
N ARG A 81 -5.55 -14.25 9.78
CA ARG A 81 -5.85 -13.32 8.69
C ARG A 81 -7.03 -12.43 9.09
N ILE A 82 -6.88 -11.13 8.85
CA ILE A 82 -7.96 -10.16 8.98
C ILE A 82 -8.66 -10.09 7.61
N ASP A 83 -9.95 -10.45 7.58
CA ASP A 83 -10.70 -10.53 6.32
C ASP A 83 -11.26 -9.18 5.87
N ASP A 84 -11.45 -8.23 6.79
CA ASP A 84 -12.02 -6.93 6.50
C ASP A 84 -11.28 -5.80 7.25
N CYS A 85 -10.44 -5.07 6.52
CA CYS A 85 -9.77 -3.87 7.04
C CYS A 85 -10.63 -2.60 6.95
N SER A 86 -11.80 -2.64 6.30
CA SER A 86 -12.69 -1.47 6.18
C SER A 86 -13.29 -1.05 7.53
N LEU A 87 -13.33 -1.96 8.50
CA LEU A 87 -13.82 -1.69 9.85
C LEU A 87 -12.96 -0.69 10.65
N TYR A 88 -11.76 -0.37 10.15
CA TYR A 88 -10.83 0.55 10.79
C TYR A 88 -10.83 1.96 10.15
N TYR A 89 -11.82 2.23 9.29
CA TYR A 89 -12.03 3.50 8.58
C TYR A 89 -13.34 4.21 8.97
#